data_AF-A0A365ZDB6-F1
#
_entry.id   AF-A0A365ZDB6-F1
#
_cell.length_a   1.000
_cell.length_b   1.000
_cell.length_c   1.000
_cell.angle_alpha   90.00
_cell.angle_beta   90.00
_cell.angle_gamma   90.00
#
_symmetry.space_group_name_H-M   'P 1'
#
loop_
_entity.id
_entity.type
_entity.pdbx_description
1 polymer ?
#
loop_
_entity_poly.entity_id
_entity_poly.type
_entity_poly.pdbx_seq_one_letter_code
_entity_poly.pdbx_strand_id
1 'polypeptide(L)'
;MVLGIPKKTLIMLGLLVGVVVIFALGSDQQSSGAEGGSSECRVTVTADILNVRAGPGLDAEIVGKYRQDAEAEAFTKVQNGFRQLSENRWAADEFLEPVDGANCG
;
A
#
# COMPACT_ATOMS: atom_id res chain seq x y z
N MET A 1 -50.84 -4.54 -23.86
CA MET A 1 -50.76 -5.51 -22.74
C MET A 1 -49.29 -5.81 -22.52
N VAL A 2 -48.69 -5.20 -21.49
CA VAL A 2 -47.23 -5.18 -21.24
C VAL A 2 -46.78 -6.56 -20.74
N LEU A 3 -45.98 -7.26 -21.56
CA LEU A 3 -45.46 -8.60 -21.28
C LEU A 3 -44.47 -8.57 -20.10
N GLY A 4 -44.74 -9.40 -19.09
CA GLY A 4 -44.00 -9.48 -17.84
C GLY A 4 -42.57 -9.98 -18.00
N ILE A 5 -41.61 -9.06 -17.92
CA ILE A 5 -40.19 -9.37 -17.74
C ILE A 5 -39.97 -9.70 -16.25
N PRO A 6 -39.30 -10.80 -15.89
CA PRO A 6 -39.08 -11.19 -14.50
C PRO A 6 -38.25 -10.12 -13.76
N LYS A 7 -38.70 -9.73 -12.55
CA LYS A 7 -38.10 -8.68 -11.71
C LYS A 7 -36.58 -8.78 -11.51
N LYS A 8 -36.02 -9.99 -11.60
CA LYS A 8 -34.57 -10.24 -11.48
C LYS A 8 -33.77 -9.76 -12.70
N THR A 9 -34.37 -9.75 -13.89
CA THR A 9 -33.71 -9.28 -15.13
C THR A 9 -33.68 -7.75 -15.21
N LEU A 10 -34.68 -7.05 -14.66
CA LEU A 10 -34.66 -5.58 -14.53
C LEU A 10 -33.58 -5.09 -13.55
N ILE A 11 -33.35 -5.83 -12.45
CA ILE A 11 -32.32 -5.49 -11.46
C ILE A 11 -30.91 -5.67 -12.05
N MET A 12 -30.64 -6.77 -12.76
CA MET A 12 -29.33 -7.03 -13.35
C MET A 12 -28.94 -6.05 -14.47
N LEU A 13 -29.90 -5.63 -15.31
CA LEU A 13 -29.64 -4.62 -16.35
C LEU A 13 -29.40 -3.23 -15.75
N GLY A 14 -30.15 -2.87 -14.69
CA GLY A 14 -29.95 -1.61 -13.97
C GLY A 14 -28.63 -1.53 -13.24
N LEU A 15 -28.14 -2.65 -12.69
CA LEU A 15 -26.86 -2.73 -11.98
C LEU A 15 -25.67 -2.59 -12.94
N LEU A 16 -25.73 -3.21 -14.13
CA LEU A 16 -24.68 -3.08 -15.15
C LEU A 16 -24.61 -1.69 -15.78
N VAL A 17 -25.76 -1.07 -16.08
CA VAL A 17 -25.80 0.29 -16.65
C VAL A 17 -25.44 1.34 -15.59
N GLY A 18 -25.87 1.16 -14.34
CA GLY A 18 -25.51 2.04 -13.23
C GLY A 18 -24.01 2.05 -12.93
N VAL A 19 -23.35 0.88 -12.96
CA VAL A 19 -21.89 0.77 -12.76
C VAL A 19 -21.10 1.47 -13.87
N VAL A 20 -21.55 1.41 -15.13
CA VAL A 20 -20.88 2.08 -16.26
C VAL A 20 -21.01 3.61 -16.20
N VAL A 21 -22.17 4.13 -15.77
CA VAL A 21 -22.36 5.59 -15.60
C VAL A 21 -21.55 6.15 -14.42
N ILE A 22 -21.42 5.39 -13.32
CA ILE A 22 -20.54 5.76 -12.20
C ILE A 22 -19.07 5.79 -12.64
N PHE A 23 -18.65 4.90 -13.54
CA PHE A 23 -17.28 4.89 -14.06
C PHE A 23 -16.99 6.02 -15.05
N ALA A 24 -17.98 6.52 -15.80
CA ALA A 24 -17.81 7.60 -16.77
C ALA A 24 -17.92 9.01 -16.17
N LEU A 25 -18.64 9.16 -15.04
CA LEU A 25 -18.80 10.44 -14.32
C LEU A 25 -17.95 10.54 -13.03
N GLY A 26 -17.33 9.44 -12.60
CA GLY A 26 -16.49 9.36 -11.40
C GLY A 26 -15.00 9.64 -11.64
N SER A 27 -14.63 10.18 -12.80
CA SER A 27 -13.23 10.50 -13.15
C SER A 27 -12.70 11.79 -12.52
N ASP A 28 -13.52 12.51 -11.76
CA ASP A 28 -13.08 13.68 -11.00
C ASP A 28 -12.94 13.33 -9.51
N GLN A 29 -11.69 13.08 -9.13
CA GLN A 29 -11.14 13.36 -7.79
C GLN A 29 -11.91 12.77 -6.59
N GLN A 30 -11.86 11.45 -6.45
CA GLN A 30 -11.97 10.80 -5.15
C GLN A 30 -10.63 10.12 -4.81
N SER A 31 -9.75 10.87 -4.18
CA SER A 31 -8.95 10.35 -3.07
C SER A 31 -8.73 11.49 -2.10
N SER A 32 -9.67 11.57 -1.16
CA SER A 32 -9.60 12.38 0.04
C SER A 32 -8.33 12.03 0.83
N GLY A 33 -7.68 13.06 1.35
CA GLY A 33 -6.40 12.97 2.03
C GLY A 33 -6.38 12.03 3.24
N ALA A 34 -5.30 11.25 3.29
CA ALA A 34 -4.50 11.14 4.50
C ALA A 34 -3.16 11.80 4.18
N GLU A 35 -2.93 12.98 4.75
CA GLU A 35 -1.60 13.61 4.76
C GLU A 35 -0.66 12.76 5.62
N GLY A 36 0.44 12.27 5.03
CA GLY A 36 1.59 11.78 5.79
C GLY A 36 2.35 10.59 5.22
N GLY A 37 2.97 10.76 4.06
CA GLY A 37 4.02 9.86 3.55
C GLY A 37 3.61 9.15 2.27
N SER A 38 4.17 9.62 1.16
CA SER A 38 4.05 9.07 -0.19
C SER A 38 4.17 7.54 -0.18
N SER A 39 3.09 6.86 -0.60
CA SER A 39 3.06 5.44 -0.98
C SER A 39 3.91 5.14 -2.24
N GLU A 40 5.01 5.88 -2.41
CA GLU A 40 5.94 5.85 -3.55
C GLU A 40 7.35 5.42 -3.11
N CYS A 41 7.58 5.26 -1.80
CA CYS A 41 8.85 4.70 -1.32
C CYS A 41 8.71 3.18 -1.21
N ARG A 42 9.37 2.49 -2.13
CA ARG A 42 9.53 1.03 -2.10
C ARG A 42 11.01 0.71 -2.04
N VAL A 43 11.34 -0.28 -1.23
CA VAL A 43 12.72 -0.68 -0.96
C VAL A 43 12.90 -2.17 -1.15
N THR A 44 14.08 -2.57 -1.61
CA THR A 44 14.56 -3.94 -1.71
C THR A 44 15.52 -4.25 -0.57
N VAL A 45 15.39 -5.42 0.02
CA VAL A 45 16.26 -5.89 1.09
C VAL A 45 17.57 -6.45 0.52
N THR A 46 18.70 -5.90 0.95
CA THR A 46 20.04 -6.34 0.48
C THR A 46 20.68 -7.40 1.37
N ALA A 47 20.25 -7.51 2.63
CA ALA A 47 20.75 -8.50 3.60
C ALA A 47 20.10 -9.89 3.42
N ASP A 48 20.85 -10.97 3.75
CA ASP A 48 20.33 -12.35 3.72
C ASP A 48 19.02 -12.50 4.51
N ILE A 49 19.02 -11.96 5.75
CA ILE A 49 17.87 -11.90 6.64
C ILE A 49 17.86 -10.54 7.34
N LEU A 50 16.81 -9.77 7.11
CA LEU A 50 16.60 -8.47 7.76
C LEU A 50 15.49 -8.58 8.81
N ASN A 51 15.79 -8.21 10.06
CA ASN A 51 14.79 -8.19 11.14
C ASN A 51 13.90 -6.95 11.02
N VAL A 52 12.59 -7.16 11.12
CA VAL A 52 11.59 -6.11 11.29
C VAL A 52 11.27 -5.99 12.77
N ARG A 53 11.34 -4.77 13.29
CA ARG A 53 11.21 -4.45 14.71
C ARG A 53 9.99 -3.59 14.98
N ALA A 54 9.45 -3.70 16.19
CA ALA A 54 8.31 -2.92 16.66
C ALA A 54 8.60 -1.40 16.73
N GLY A 55 9.88 -1.02 16.78
CA GLY A 55 10.33 0.36 16.90
C GLY A 55 11.74 0.59 16.32
N PRO A 56 12.16 1.87 16.19
CA PRO A 56 13.44 2.26 15.59
C PRO A 56 14.59 2.13 16.60
N GLY A 57 15.03 0.90 16.84
CA GLY A 57 16.16 0.62 17.72
C GLY A 57 16.48 -0.87 17.85
N LEU A 58 17.68 -1.18 18.34
CA LEU A 58 18.14 -2.57 18.53
C LEU A 58 17.46 -3.28 19.70
N ASP A 59 16.99 -2.52 20.69
CA ASP A 59 16.26 -3.02 21.88
C ASP A 59 14.77 -3.29 21.60
N ALA A 60 14.26 -2.88 20.44
CA ALA A 60 12.87 -3.12 20.06
C ALA A 60 12.64 -4.59 19.67
N GLU A 61 11.47 -5.12 20.06
CA GLU A 61 11.03 -6.48 19.76
C GLU A 61 11.05 -6.76 18.25
N ILE A 62 11.50 -7.95 17.86
CA ILE A 62 11.45 -8.43 16.48
C ILE A 62 10.05 -8.96 16.18
N VAL A 63 9.32 -8.27 15.31
CA VAL A 63 7.93 -8.59 14.92
C VAL A 63 7.83 -9.26 13.55
N GLY A 64 8.96 -9.40 12.84
CA GLY A 64 9.00 -10.06 11.55
C GLY A 64 10.40 -10.13 10.97
N LYS A 65 10.51 -10.73 9.78
CA LYS A 65 11.76 -10.83 9.02
C LYS A 65 11.48 -10.75 7.53
N TYR A 66 12.39 -10.10 6.81
CA TYR A 66 12.48 -10.18 5.36
C TYR A 66 13.70 -11.02 4.97
N ARG A 67 13.64 -11.63 3.80
CA ARG A 67 14.80 -12.26 3.15
C ARG A 67 15.40 -11.29 2.14
N GLN A 68 16.62 -11.57 1.71
CA GLN A 68 17.24 -10.89 0.58
C GLN A 68 16.30 -10.83 -0.63
N ASP A 69 16.40 -9.73 -1.39
CA ASP A 69 15.60 -9.41 -2.57
C ASP A 69 14.10 -9.25 -2.32
N ALA A 70 13.65 -9.31 -1.06
CA ALA A 70 12.27 -8.98 -0.73
C ALA A 70 12.04 -7.48 -0.91
N GLU A 71 10.96 -7.13 -1.61
CA GLU A 71 10.49 -5.76 -1.71
C GLU A 71 9.47 -5.45 -0.61
N ALA A 72 9.52 -4.23 -0.08
CA ALA A 72 8.56 -3.72 0.89
C ALA A 72 8.21 -2.27 0.60
N GLU A 73 6.94 -1.93 0.82
CA GLU A 73 6.52 -0.55 0.98
C GLU A 73 7.21 0.04 2.23
N ALA A 74 7.58 1.31 2.12
CA ALA A 74 8.20 2.05 3.18
C ALA A 74 7.74 3.50 3.20
N PHE A 75 8.05 4.17 4.30
CA PHE A 75 7.93 5.61 4.42
C PHE A 75 9.29 6.26 4.17
N THR A 76 9.28 7.53 3.79
CA THR A 76 10.50 8.36 3.73
C THR A 76 11.12 8.61 5.11
N LYS A 77 10.39 8.29 6.18
CA LYS A 77 10.80 8.48 7.57
C LYS A 77 11.87 7.47 7.99
N VAL A 78 13.02 8.01 8.39
CA VAL A 78 14.12 7.28 9.04
C VAL A 78 14.35 7.85 10.44
N GLN A 79 14.51 6.98 11.43
CA GLN A 79 14.80 7.34 12.81
C GLN A 79 15.79 6.34 13.41
N ASN A 80 16.85 6.83 14.06
CA ASN A 80 17.91 6.02 14.68
C ASN A 80 18.55 4.98 13.73
N GLY A 81 18.64 5.27 12.43
CA GLY A 81 19.14 4.33 11.42
C GLY A 81 18.13 3.25 11.01
N PHE A 82 16.87 3.35 11.43
CA PHE A 82 15.80 2.46 11.00
C PHE A 82 14.79 3.22 10.14
N ARG A 83 14.44 2.65 9.00
CA ARG A 83 13.34 3.13 8.16
C ARG A 83 12.02 2.54 8.62
N GLN A 84 10.97 3.36 8.60
CA GLN A 84 9.62 2.88 8.87
C GLN A 84 9.05 2.18 7.64
N LEU A 85 8.61 0.93 7.79
CA LEU A 85 7.98 0.13 6.74
C LEU A 85 6.45 0.20 6.83
N SER A 86 5.93 0.17 8.05
CA SER A 86 4.51 0.39 8.36
C SER A 86 4.34 0.88 9.80
N GLU A 87 3.10 1.03 10.26
CA GLU A 87 2.85 1.27 11.68
C GLU A 87 3.52 0.18 12.53
N ASN A 88 4.32 0.59 13.52
CA ASN A 88 5.10 -0.29 14.41
C ASN A 88 5.97 -1.34 13.68
N ARG A 89 6.44 -1.04 12.46
CA ARG A 89 7.34 -1.93 11.72
C ARG A 89 8.51 -1.12 11.17
N TRP A 90 9.69 -1.44 11.64
CA TRP A 90 10.93 -0.73 11.36
C TRP A 90 12.02 -1.72 10.96
N ALA A 91 12.86 -1.36 10.00
CA ALA A 91 14.02 -2.16 9.63
C ALA A 91 15.23 -1.25 9.44
N ALA A 92 16.43 -1.78 9.66
CA ALA A 92 17.66 -0.99 9.55
C ALA A 92 17.83 -0.50 8.10
N ASP A 93 17.96 0.82 7.96
CA ASP A 93 17.95 1.54 6.68
C ASP A 93 19.16 1.18 5.81
N GLU A 94 20.30 0.86 6.43
CA GLU A 94 21.52 0.42 5.74
C GLU A 94 21.35 -0.87 4.91
N PHE A 95 20.29 -1.65 5.16
CA PHE A 95 19.97 -2.89 4.43
C PHE A 95 18.76 -2.74 3.50
N LEU A 96 18.34 -1.51 3.23
CA LEU A 96 17.21 -1.18 2.38
C LEU A 96 17.68 -0.30 1.24
N GLU A 97 17.53 -0.77 0.01
CA GLU A 97 17.85 -0.01 -1.19
C GLU A 97 16.55 0.42 -1.88
N PRO A 98 16.34 1.72 -2.16
CA PRO A 98 15.18 2.17 -2.94
C PRO A 98 15.12 1.47 -4.29
N VAL A 99 13.96 0.96 -4.67
CA VAL A 99 13.76 0.42 -6.03
C VAL A 99 13.88 1.54 -7.07
N ASP A 100 14.24 1.20 -8.30
CA ASP A 100 14.34 2.17 -9.39
C ASP A 100 13.06 3.02 -9.52
N GLY A 101 13.23 4.34 -9.46
CA GLY A 101 12.13 5.30 -9.55
C GLY A 101 11.31 5.50 -8.27
N ALA A 102 11.62 4.81 -7.17
CA ALA A 102 11.00 5.08 -5.88
C ALA A 102 11.46 6.43 -5.30
N ASN A 103 10.53 7.14 -4.67
CA ASN A 103 10.82 8.39 -3.97
C ASN A 103 10.87 8.13 -2.47
N CYS A 104 12.08 7.87 -1.96
CA CYS A 104 12.32 7.53 -0.55
C CYS A 104 12.86 8.68 0.31
N GLY A 105 12.85 9.91 -0.23
CA GLY A 105 13.37 11.12 0.41
C GLY A 105 14.80 11.43 0.05
#